data_AF-A0A8T6RJU6-F1
#
_entry.id   AF-A0A8T6RJU6-F1
#
_cell.length_a   1.000
_cell.length_b   1.000
_cell.length_c   1.000
_cell.angle_alpha   90.00
_cell.angle_beta   90.00
_cell.angle_gamma   90.00
#
_symmetry.space_group_name_H-M   'P 1'
#
loop_
_entity.id
_entity.type
_entity.pdbx_description
1 polymer ?
#
loop_
_entity_poly.entity_id
_entity_poly.type
_entity_poly.pdbx_seq_one_letter_code
_entity_poly.pdbx_strand_id
1 'polypeptide(L)'
;MSDLINLFTPLNDAIEELKEKISRISPNQPEIALLDKSADVKFIDPGLKDQEKYMKEYVGSNFSLIAKGEYSLPFSGLLLGFFKISEEAILVLFLEEGKIGNLLAFRGAIDSMIQKLDTSLIALQKTLEIEDMAYKIIRLKELTDEELTKLAPAYEEMTDDINQPSEYISLSQICPLLDEKYSKKKFSFKESLIIQFCDGEHSIDVISKKSGYSEYDVQDVVLKYEKKGWLKKLVKK
;
A
#
# COMPACT_ATOMS: atom_id res chain seq x y z
N MET A 1 -25.30 6.04 7.36
CA MET A 1 -24.51 6.91 6.46
C MET A 1 -23.54 6.12 5.57
N SER A 2 -23.56 4.79 5.64
CA SER A 2 -22.61 3.87 4.97
C SER A 2 -22.96 3.53 3.52
N ASP A 3 -24.18 3.83 3.05
CA ASP A 3 -24.64 3.43 1.71
C ASP A 3 -24.34 4.46 0.61
N LEU A 4 -23.96 5.70 0.97
CA LEU A 4 -23.73 6.78 0.00
C LEU A 4 -22.36 6.70 -0.69
N ILE A 5 -21.37 6.05 -0.07
CA ILE A 5 -20.02 5.88 -0.65
C ILE A 5 -20.00 4.73 -1.66
N ASN A 6 -20.93 3.77 -1.56
CA ASN A 6 -21.03 2.64 -2.50
C ASN A 6 -21.45 3.05 -3.92
N LEU A 7 -21.93 4.28 -4.14
CA LEU A 7 -22.49 4.69 -5.43
C LEU A 7 -21.49 5.36 -6.39
N PHE A 8 -20.30 5.77 -5.92
CA PHE A 8 -19.34 6.52 -6.75
C PHE A 8 -17.87 6.22 -6.40
N THR A 9 -17.51 4.95 -6.28
CA THR A 9 -16.09 4.59 -6.21
C THR A 9 -15.56 4.35 -7.62
N PRO A 10 -14.40 4.94 -8.00
CA PRO A 10 -13.69 4.59 -9.24
C PRO A 10 -13.49 3.08 -9.41
N LEU A 11 -13.51 2.33 -8.30
CA LEU A 11 -13.46 0.88 -8.28
C LEU A 11 -14.69 0.26 -8.94
N ASN A 12 -15.91 0.70 -8.61
CA ASN A 12 -17.12 0.18 -9.23
C ASN A 12 -17.12 0.43 -10.75
N ASP A 13 -16.71 1.63 -11.19
CA ASP A 13 -16.57 1.95 -12.62
C ASP A 13 -15.57 1.03 -13.32
N ALA A 14 -14.44 0.71 -12.65
CA ALA A 14 -13.44 -0.21 -13.18
C ALA A 14 -13.96 -1.65 -13.26
N ILE A 15 -14.77 -2.09 -12.28
CA ILE A 15 -15.39 -3.41 -12.27
C ILE A 15 -16.47 -3.52 -13.35
N GLU A 16 -17.33 -2.52 -13.51
CA GLU A 16 -18.35 -2.52 -14.55
C GLU A 16 -17.74 -2.51 -15.97
N GLU A 17 -16.65 -1.76 -16.19
CA GLU A 17 -15.90 -1.86 -17.46
C GLU A 17 -15.29 -3.25 -17.67
N LEU A 18 -14.79 -3.89 -16.61
CA LEU A 18 -14.28 -5.26 -16.69
C LEU A 18 -15.41 -6.24 -17.05
N LYS A 19 -16.59 -6.12 -16.44
CA LYS A 19 -17.77 -6.92 -16.77
C LYS A 19 -18.19 -6.71 -18.22
N GLU A 20 -18.17 -5.47 -18.71
CA GLU A 20 -18.46 -5.16 -20.10
C GLU A 20 -17.47 -5.88 -21.04
N LYS A 21 -16.17 -5.83 -20.73
CA LYS A 21 -15.14 -6.54 -21.51
C LYS A 21 -15.33 -8.06 -21.48
N ILE A 22 -15.68 -8.63 -20.33
CA ILE A 22 -15.92 -10.07 -20.18
C ILE A 22 -17.17 -10.51 -20.96
N SER A 23 -18.24 -9.70 -20.97
CA SER A 23 -19.48 -10.02 -21.69
C SER A 23 -19.28 -10.13 -23.21
N ARG A 24 -18.24 -9.47 -23.76
CA ARG A 24 -17.85 -9.61 -25.18
C ARG A 24 -17.14 -10.93 -25.47
N ILE A 25 -16.60 -11.62 -24.46
CA ILE A 25 -15.87 -12.89 -24.58
C ILE A 25 -16.83 -14.08 -24.39
N SER A 26 -17.73 -13.99 -23.42
CA SER A 26 -18.66 -15.07 -23.06
C SER A 26 -20.04 -14.51 -22.73
N PRO A 27 -21.13 -15.18 -23.18
CA PRO A 27 -22.49 -14.81 -22.76
C PRO A 27 -22.73 -15.11 -21.27
N ASN A 28 -22.04 -16.11 -20.71
CA ASN A 28 -22.08 -16.42 -19.28
C ASN A 28 -21.09 -15.48 -18.59
N GLN A 29 -21.63 -14.44 -17.95
CA GLN A 29 -20.84 -13.47 -17.20
C GLN A 29 -20.47 -14.06 -15.83
N PRO A 30 -19.20 -14.03 -15.44
CA PRO A 30 -18.80 -14.43 -14.10
C PRO A 30 -19.23 -13.36 -13.09
N GLU A 31 -19.60 -13.84 -11.91
CA GLU A 31 -19.65 -13.01 -10.71
C GLU A 31 -18.22 -12.63 -10.31
N ILE A 32 -18.03 -11.41 -9.82
CA ILE A 32 -16.72 -10.85 -9.50
C ILE A 32 -16.63 -10.50 -8.01
N ALA A 33 -15.49 -10.81 -7.40
CA ALA A 33 -15.08 -10.22 -6.14
C ALA A 33 -13.66 -9.67 -6.23
N LEU A 34 -13.35 -8.66 -5.43
CA LEU A 34 -12.01 -8.11 -5.28
C LEU A 34 -11.65 -8.10 -3.80
N LEU A 35 -10.56 -8.77 -3.47
CA LEU A 35 -10.00 -8.85 -2.12
C LEU A 35 -8.61 -8.22 -2.10
N ASP A 36 -8.26 -7.58 -1.00
CA ASP A 36 -6.89 -7.12 -0.77
C ASP A 36 -5.99 -8.24 -0.20
N LYS A 37 -4.70 -7.94 -0.02
CA LYS A 37 -3.71 -8.87 0.55
C LYS A 37 -4.01 -9.31 1.99
N SER A 38 -4.84 -8.57 2.71
CA SER A 38 -5.30 -8.89 4.07
C SER A 38 -6.56 -9.76 4.05
N ALA A 39 -7.00 -10.17 2.85
CA ALA A 39 -8.26 -10.87 2.62
C ALA A 39 -9.51 -10.04 2.94
N ASP A 40 -9.41 -8.71 2.99
CA ASP A 40 -10.59 -7.86 3.13
C ASP A 40 -11.27 -7.68 1.77
N VAL A 41 -12.58 -7.90 1.75
CA VAL A 41 -13.41 -7.74 0.56
C VAL A 41 -13.64 -6.26 0.29
N LYS A 42 -13.18 -5.80 -0.87
CA LYS A 42 -13.38 -4.41 -1.34
C LYS A 42 -14.53 -4.30 -2.32
N PHE A 43 -14.84 -5.39 -3.02
CA PHE A 43 -15.99 -5.52 -3.91
C PHE A 43 -16.45 -6.98 -3.92
N ILE A 44 -17.76 -7.22 -3.95
CA ILE A 44 -18.34 -8.56 -4.12
C ILE A 44 -19.70 -8.46 -4.79
N ASP A 45 -19.86 -9.17 -5.90
CA ASP A 45 -21.17 -9.34 -6.51
C ASP A 45 -22.08 -10.22 -5.63
N PRO A 46 -23.41 -10.00 -5.65
CA PRO A 46 -24.35 -10.73 -4.79
C PRO A 46 -24.25 -12.27 -4.91
N GLY A 47 -24.02 -12.80 -6.11
CA GLY A 47 -23.93 -14.25 -6.36
C GLY A 47 -22.71 -14.93 -5.71
N LEU A 48 -21.73 -14.15 -5.27
CA LEU A 48 -20.51 -14.63 -4.62
C LEU A 48 -20.56 -14.61 -3.09
N LYS A 49 -21.61 -14.04 -2.48
CA LYS A 49 -21.69 -13.84 -1.02
C LYS A 49 -21.57 -15.14 -0.22
N ASP A 50 -22.17 -16.22 -0.71
CA ASP A 50 -22.11 -17.53 -0.04
C ASP A 50 -20.68 -18.10 -0.02
N GLN A 51 -19.80 -17.65 -0.91
CA GLN A 51 -18.40 -18.06 -0.99
C GLN A 51 -17.44 -17.12 -0.26
N GLU A 52 -17.94 -16.03 0.35
CA GLU A 52 -17.09 -14.99 0.95
C GLU A 52 -16.11 -15.55 1.99
N LYS A 53 -16.62 -16.39 2.90
CA LYS A 53 -15.78 -17.01 3.94
C LYS A 53 -14.64 -17.83 3.33
N TYR A 54 -14.94 -18.64 2.33
CA TYR A 54 -13.94 -19.46 1.65
C TYR A 54 -12.89 -18.59 0.93
N MET A 55 -13.33 -17.55 0.22
CA MET A 55 -12.43 -16.62 -0.46
C MET A 55 -11.46 -15.96 0.53
N LYS A 56 -11.97 -15.53 1.70
CA LYS A 56 -11.14 -14.92 2.75
C LYS A 56 -10.09 -15.89 3.30
N GLU A 57 -10.50 -17.11 3.66
CA GLU A 57 -9.59 -18.15 4.16
C GLU A 57 -8.53 -18.53 3.12
N TYR A 58 -8.94 -18.65 1.85
CA TYR A 58 -8.04 -18.98 0.76
C TYR A 58 -7.01 -17.88 0.52
N VAL A 59 -7.46 -16.63 0.38
CA VAL A 59 -6.57 -15.47 0.16
C VAL A 59 -5.62 -15.30 1.34
N GLY A 60 -6.13 -15.35 2.59
CA GLY A 60 -5.29 -15.20 3.78
C GLY A 60 -4.17 -16.25 3.90
N SER A 61 -4.40 -17.46 3.37
CA SER A 61 -3.41 -18.55 3.43
C SER A 61 -2.49 -18.61 2.21
N ASN A 62 -2.95 -18.14 1.03
CA ASN A 62 -2.28 -18.42 -0.24
C ASN A 62 -1.85 -17.16 -1.03
N PHE A 63 -2.15 -15.94 -0.57
CA PHE A 63 -1.86 -14.71 -1.33
C PHE A 63 -0.39 -14.57 -1.76
N SER A 64 0.55 -14.95 -0.89
CA SER A 64 1.99 -14.91 -1.16
C SER A 64 2.48 -16.02 -2.09
N LEU A 65 1.69 -17.08 -2.27
CA LEU A 65 2.02 -18.23 -3.10
C LEU A 65 1.68 -18.02 -4.58
N ILE A 66 0.77 -17.09 -4.87
CA ILE A 66 0.39 -16.72 -6.24
C ILE A 66 1.29 -15.57 -6.67
N ALA A 67 2.00 -15.70 -7.79
CA ALA A 67 2.79 -14.61 -8.34
C ALA A 67 1.89 -13.56 -9.02
N LYS A 68 2.36 -12.32 -9.08
CA LYS A 68 1.63 -11.25 -9.78
C LYS A 68 1.45 -11.60 -11.27
N GLY A 69 0.22 -11.46 -11.77
CA GLY A 69 -0.17 -11.81 -13.14
C GLY A 69 -0.46 -13.31 -13.35
N GLU A 70 -0.35 -14.11 -12.28
CA GLU A 70 -0.75 -15.52 -12.27
C GLU A 70 -2.11 -15.72 -11.60
N TYR A 71 -2.57 -16.96 -11.64
CA TYR A 71 -3.86 -17.36 -11.11
C TYR A 71 -3.77 -18.69 -10.38
N SER A 72 -4.79 -18.97 -9.57
CA SER A 72 -5.02 -20.25 -8.92
C SER A 72 -6.45 -20.73 -9.12
N LEU A 73 -6.59 -22.03 -9.33
CA LEU A 73 -7.84 -22.75 -9.53
C LEU A 73 -7.95 -23.86 -8.48
N PRO A 74 -8.29 -23.52 -7.22
CA PRO A 74 -8.08 -24.42 -6.09
C PRO A 74 -9.04 -25.62 -6.04
N PHE A 75 -10.18 -25.57 -6.72
CA PHE A 75 -11.18 -26.63 -6.68
C PHE A 75 -11.65 -27.03 -8.08
N SER A 76 -11.70 -28.33 -8.35
CA SER A 76 -12.22 -28.87 -9.63
C SER A 76 -13.75 -28.88 -9.71
N GLY A 77 -14.45 -28.79 -8.57
CA GLY A 77 -15.91 -28.81 -8.48
C GLY A 77 -16.57 -27.43 -8.37
N LEU A 78 -15.78 -26.38 -8.15
CA LEU A 78 -16.25 -24.99 -8.10
C LEU A 78 -15.55 -24.23 -9.23
N LEU A 79 -16.32 -23.56 -10.09
CA LEU A 79 -15.76 -22.74 -11.16
C LEU A 79 -15.35 -21.37 -10.59
N LEU A 80 -14.39 -21.40 -9.66
CA LEU A 80 -13.87 -20.25 -8.95
C LEU A 80 -12.38 -20.09 -9.26
N GLY A 81 -11.99 -18.91 -9.75
CA GLY A 81 -10.61 -18.60 -10.09
C GLY A 81 -10.11 -17.36 -9.37
N PHE A 82 -8.89 -17.45 -8.82
CA PHE A 82 -8.23 -16.37 -8.10
C PHE A 82 -7.10 -15.83 -8.97
N PHE A 83 -7.17 -14.57 -9.38
CA PHE A 83 -6.21 -13.91 -10.26
C PHE A 83 -5.50 -12.81 -9.49
N LYS A 84 -4.18 -12.95 -9.28
CA LYS A 84 -3.42 -11.95 -8.55
C LYS A 84 -3.03 -10.80 -9.48
N ILE A 85 -3.80 -9.72 -9.42
CA ILE A 85 -3.64 -8.57 -10.33
C ILE A 85 -2.53 -7.62 -9.88
N SER A 86 -2.25 -7.53 -8.58
CA SER A 86 -1.17 -6.72 -8.02
C SER A 86 -0.58 -7.35 -6.76
N GLU A 87 0.44 -6.72 -6.16
CA GLU A 87 0.96 -7.16 -4.85
C GLU A 87 0.01 -6.88 -3.69
N GLU A 88 -1.08 -6.17 -3.96
CA GLU A 88 -2.04 -5.73 -2.95
C GLU A 88 -3.43 -6.34 -3.16
N ALA A 89 -3.68 -7.01 -4.30
CA ALA A 89 -5.03 -7.39 -4.70
C ALA A 89 -5.13 -8.72 -5.45
N ILE A 90 -6.21 -9.45 -5.15
CA ILE A 90 -6.68 -10.62 -5.89
C ILE A 90 -8.09 -10.36 -6.40
N LEU A 91 -8.27 -10.56 -7.71
CA LEU A 91 -9.57 -10.60 -8.37
C LEU A 91 -10.07 -12.06 -8.37
N VAL A 92 -11.30 -12.28 -7.94
CA VAL A 92 -11.94 -13.59 -7.95
C VAL A 92 -13.05 -13.59 -8.98
N LEU A 93 -13.09 -14.61 -9.83
CA LEU A 93 -14.15 -14.85 -10.79
C LEU A 93 -14.87 -16.15 -10.45
N PHE A 94 -16.20 -16.12 -10.48
CA PHE A 94 -17.05 -17.29 -10.28
C PHE A 94 -18.03 -17.46 -11.44
N LEU A 95 -18.13 -18.68 -11.95
CA LEU A 95 -19.17 -19.06 -12.91
C LEU A 95 -20.12 -20.07 -12.25
N GLU A 96 -21.42 -19.89 -12.42
CA GLU A 96 -22.40 -20.88 -11.95
C GLU A 96 -22.29 -22.19 -12.74
N GLU A 97 -22.01 -22.08 -14.04
CA GLU A 97 -21.96 -23.22 -14.97
C GLU A 97 -20.82 -23.10 -16.00
N GLY A 98 -20.44 -24.24 -16.57
CA GLY A 98 -19.46 -24.33 -17.65
C GLY A 98 -18.24 -25.17 -17.29
N LYS A 99 -17.09 -24.83 -17.90
CA LYS A 99 -15.81 -25.52 -17.67
C LYS A 99 -14.83 -24.56 -17.02
N ILE A 100 -13.94 -25.08 -16.19
CA ILE A 100 -12.93 -24.27 -15.49
C ILE A 100 -12.02 -23.49 -16.46
N GLY A 101 -11.79 -24.03 -17.65
CA GLY A 101 -11.05 -23.34 -18.72
C GLY A 101 -11.71 -22.04 -19.21
N ASN A 102 -13.02 -21.85 -19.00
CA ASN A 102 -13.72 -20.62 -19.36
C ASN A 102 -13.23 -19.44 -18.50
N LEU A 103 -12.85 -19.66 -17.24
CA LEU A 103 -12.27 -18.62 -16.39
C LEU A 103 -10.96 -18.07 -16.99
N LEU A 104 -10.17 -18.95 -17.63
CA LEU A 104 -8.90 -18.58 -18.25
C LEU A 104 -9.08 -17.78 -19.53
N ALA A 105 -10.22 -17.93 -20.21
CA ALA A 105 -10.54 -17.11 -21.38
C ALA A 105 -10.65 -15.62 -21.04
N PHE A 106 -10.96 -15.28 -19.78
CA PHE A 106 -11.07 -13.90 -19.32
C PHE A 106 -9.73 -13.25 -18.98
N ARG A 107 -8.62 -14.01 -18.98
CA ARG A 107 -7.28 -13.49 -18.62
C ARG A 107 -6.91 -12.25 -19.41
N GLY A 108 -7.13 -12.23 -20.73
CA GLY A 108 -6.81 -11.08 -21.56
C GLY A 108 -7.60 -9.81 -21.18
N ALA A 109 -8.87 -9.95 -20.78
CA ALA A 109 -9.67 -8.83 -20.29
C ALA A 109 -9.14 -8.32 -18.94
N ILE A 110 -8.84 -9.24 -18.01
CA ILE A 110 -8.26 -8.93 -16.70
C ILE A 110 -6.94 -8.19 -16.86
N ASP A 111 -6.01 -8.73 -17.66
CA ASP A 111 -4.68 -8.16 -17.90
C ASP A 111 -4.78 -6.72 -18.42
N SER A 112 -5.75 -6.45 -19.31
CA SER A 112 -6.00 -5.10 -19.83
C SER A 112 -6.53 -4.10 -18.79
N MET A 113 -7.09 -4.60 -17.68
CA MET A 113 -7.73 -3.81 -16.63
C MET A 113 -6.89 -3.69 -15.34
N ILE A 114 -5.78 -4.45 -15.21
CA ILE A 114 -4.95 -4.49 -14.00
C ILE A 114 -4.61 -3.09 -13.49
N GLN A 115 -4.07 -2.22 -14.35
CA GLN A 115 -3.62 -0.89 -13.94
C GLN A 115 -4.78 -0.04 -13.41
N LYS A 116 -5.96 -0.10 -14.06
CA LYS A 116 -7.13 0.68 -13.67
C LYS A 116 -7.71 0.17 -12.35
N LEU A 117 -7.82 -1.15 -12.17
CA LEU A 117 -8.27 -1.77 -10.93
C LEU A 117 -7.35 -1.42 -9.76
N ASP A 118 -6.03 -1.57 -9.95
CA ASP A 118 -5.02 -1.27 -8.92
C ASP A 118 -5.05 0.21 -8.51
N THR A 119 -5.12 1.12 -9.49
CA THR A 119 -5.24 2.57 -9.23
C THR A 119 -6.52 2.90 -8.47
N SER A 120 -7.63 2.27 -8.84
CA SER A 120 -8.93 2.50 -8.20
C SER A 120 -8.97 1.96 -6.77
N LEU A 121 -8.29 0.84 -6.51
CA LEU A 121 -8.14 0.26 -5.19
C LEU A 121 -7.31 1.17 -4.27
N ILE A 122 -6.19 1.70 -4.76
CA ILE A 122 -5.36 2.65 -4.02
C ILE A 122 -6.15 3.93 -3.71
N ALA A 123 -6.94 4.42 -4.66
CA ALA A 123 -7.81 5.58 -4.44
C ALA A 123 -8.84 5.31 -3.33
N LEU A 124 -9.48 4.14 -3.35
CA LEU A 124 -10.43 3.72 -2.31
C LEU A 124 -9.78 3.68 -0.92
N GLN A 125 -8.58 3.07 -0.80
CA GLN A 125 -7.85 3.01 0.46
C GLN A 125 -7.54 4.40 1.01
N LYS A 126 -7.04 5.31 0.16
CA LYS A 126 -6.77 6.71 0.56
C LYS A 126 -8.03 7.44 1.01
N THR A 127 -9.15 7.23 0.34
CA THR A 127 -10.43 7.83 0.76
C THR A 127 -10.84 7.34 2.14
N LEU A 128 -10.71 6.04 2.42
CA LEU A 128 -11.02 5.48 3.74
C LEU A 128 -10.10 6.04 4.85
N GLU A 129 -8.80 6.23 4.56
CA GLU A 129 -7.86 6.86 5.49
C GLU A 129 -8.24 8.31 5.79
N ILE A 130 -8.61 9.09 4.77
CA ILE A 130 -9.04 10.47 4.92
C ILE A 130 -10.33 10.55 5.74
N GLU A 131 -11.28 9.65 5.51
CA GLU A 131 -12.53 9.58 6.27
C GLU A 131 -12.27 9.25 7.74
N ASP A 132 -11.45 8.23 8.03
CA ASP A 132 -11.08 7.88 9.41
C ASP A 132 -10.40 9.07 10.13
N MET A 133 -9.50 9.78 9.45
CA MET A 133 -8.90 11.01 9.97
C MET A 133 -9.94 12.10 10.22
N ALA A 134 -10.89 12.30 9.30
CA ALA A 134 -11.96 13.29 9.45
C ALA A 134 -12.87 12.96 10.63
N TYR A 135 -13.27 11.69 10.81
CA TYR A 135 -14.06 11.24 11.97
C TYR A 135 -13.30 11.46 13.28
N LYS A 136 -12.00 11.17 13.32
CA LYS A 136 -11.15 11.45 14.48
C LYS A 136 -11.12 12.95 14.81
N ILE A 137 -10.98 13.81 13.81
CA ILE A 137 -10.99 15.28 14.01
C ILE A 137 -12.33 15.77 14.54
N ILE A 138 -13.46 15.29 13.98
CA ILE A 138 -14.81 15.67 14.46
C ILE A 138 -14.98 15.25 15.91
N ARG A 139 -14.65 14.00 16.24
CA ARG A 139 -14.73 13.48 17.61
C ARG A 139 -13.85 14.28 18.57
N LEU A 140 -12.63 14.66 18.16
CA LEU A 140 -11.73 15.48 18.98
C LEU A 140 -12.27 16.89 19.23
N LYS A 141 -13.06 17.46 18.32
CA LYS A 141 -13.70 18.77 18.51
C LYS A 141 -14.91 18.73 19.43
N GLU A 142 -15.55 17.57 19.58
CA GLU A 142 -16.73 17.38 20.44
C GLU A 142 -16.36 17.09 21.90
N LEU A 143 -15.10 16.73 22.16
CA LEU A 143 -14.60 16.45 23.50
C LEU A 143 -14.36 17.74 24.28
N THR A 144 -14.71 17.71 25.56
CA THR A 144 -14.39 18.79 26.51
C THR A 144 -12.89 18.82 26.82
N ASP A 145 -12.37 19.97 27.29
CA ASP A 145 -10.95 20.11 27.67
C ASP A 145 -10.51 19.04 28.70
N GLU A 146 -11.39 18.65 29.63
CA GLU A 146 -11.13 17.60 30.61
C GLU A 146 -11.01 16.20 29.98
N GLU A 147 -11.81 15.90 28.96
CA GLU A 147 -11.77 14.63 28.24
C GLU A 147 -10.57 14.57 27.28
N LEU A 148 -10.22 15.69 26.65
CA LEU A 148 -8.98 15.84 25.87
C LEU A 148 -7.76 15.58 26.76
N THR A 149 -7.76 16.06 28.00
CA THR A 149 -6.66 15.84 28.96
C THR A 149 -6.53 14.37 29.38
N LYS A 150 -7.64 13.60 29.38
CA LYS A 150 -7.64 12.15 29.67
C LYS A 150 -7.29 11.27 28.47
N LEU A 151 -7.54 11.76 27.26
CA LEU A 151 -7.23 11.07 25.99
C LEU A 151 -5.85 11.40 25.44
N ALA A 152 -5.27 12.52 25.86
CA ALA A 152 -3.83 12.69 25.77
C ALA A 152 -3.21 11.45 26.41
N PRO A 153 -2.33 10.71 25.71
CA PRO A 153 -1.63 9.61 26.34
C PRO A 153 -1.09 10.16 27.65
N ALA A 154 -1.37 9.46 28.75
CA ALA A 154 -0.56 9.63 29.93
C ALA A 154 0.86 9.38 29.44
N TYR A 155 1.57 10.45 29.13
CA TYR A 155 3.01 10.49 29.30
C TYR A 155 3.15 10.22 30.78
N GLU A 156 3.07 8.94 31.17
CA GLU A 156 3.68 8.47 32.39
C GLU A 156 5.03 9.16 32.37
N GLU A 157 5.20 10.01 33.36
CA GLU A 157 6.41 10.75 33.60
C GLU A 157 7.56 9.76 33.45
N MET A 158 8.19 9.76 32.26
CA MET A 158 9.58 9.36 32.10
C MET A 158 10.41 10.46 32.76
N THR A 159 10.16 10.69 34.05
CA THR A 159 11.19 10.89 35.07
C THR A 159 11.83 9.50 35.18
N ASP A 160 12.99 9.24 34.61
CA ASP A 160 14.23 9.97 34.76
C ASP A 160 15.11 9.82 33.51
N ASP A 161 16.06 10.74 33.33
CA ASP A 161 17.16 10.74 32.34
C ASP A 161 17.00 11.43 30.96
N ILE A 162 16.12 12.43 30.80
CA ILE A 162 16.22 13.38 29.66
C ILE A 162 16.12 14.84 30.14
N ASN A 163 17.00 15.22 31.07
CA ASN A 163 17.37 16.62 31.30
C ASN A 163 18.65 16.96 30.53
N GLN A 164 18.67 16.64 29.23
CA GLN A 164 19.49 17.40 28.30
C GLN A 164 18.57 17.98 27.24
N PRO A 165 18.55 19.31 27.05
CA PRO A 165 17.84 19.92 25.93
C PRO A 165 18.43 19.30 24.67
N SER A 166 17.66 18.44 23.98
CA SER A 166 18.05 17.99 22.66
C SER A 166 18.01 19.24 21.78
N GLU A 167 19.17 19.84 21.53
CA GLU A 167 19.34 20.88 20.53
C GLU A 167 18.60 20.40 19.28
N TYR A 168 17.61 21.16 18.85
CA TYR A 168 16.84 20.84 17.65
C TYR A 168 17.79 20.96 16.46
N ILE A 169 18.43 19.85 16.06
CA ILE A 169 19.39 19.84 14.96
C ILE A 169 18.58 19.98 13.68
N SER A 170 18.65 21.15 13.06
CA SER A 170 18.01 21.40 11.77
C SER A 170 18.59 20.45 10.73
N LEU A 171 17.77 19.95 9.80
CA LEU A 171 18.22 19.10 8.70
C LEU A 171 19.28 19.77 7.82
N SER A 172 19.29 21.09 7.80
CA SER A 172 20.32 21.91 7.15
C SER A 172 21.72 21.75 7.78
N GLN A 173 21.80 21.24 9.00
CA GLN A 173 23.05 21.04 9.75
C GLN A 173 23.60 19.61 9.64
N ILE A 174 22.82 18.65 9.11
CA ILE A 174 23.22 17.25 9.01
C ILE A 174 23.87 16.98 7.66
N CYS A 175 25.16 16.70 7.66
CA CYS A 175 25.95 16.32 6.49
C CYS A 175 26.34 14.83 6.56
N PRO A 176 25.67 13.93 5.82
CA PRO A 176 26.01 12.52 5.81
C PRO A 176 27.33 12.26 5.08
N LEU A 177 28.18 11.38 5.62
CA LEU A 177 29.45 10.95 5.05
C LEU A 177 29.49 9.42 4.87
N LEU A 178 29.72 8.96 3.64
CA LEU A 178 29.89 7.54 3.33
C LEU A 178 31.32 7.08 3.63
N ASP A 179 31.43 5.97 4.35
CA ASP A 179 32.72 5.31 4.60
C ASP A 179 33.30 4.77 3.28
N GLU A 180 34.55 5.15 2.98
CA GLU A 180 35.25 4.83 1.74
C GLU A 180 35.25 3.33 1.42
N LYS A 181 35.24 2.46 2.43
CA LYS A 181 35.20 1.01 2.25
C LYS A 181 33.93 0.52 1.53
N TYR A 182 32.88 1.34 1.51
CA TYR A 182 31.61 1.05 0.84
C TYR A 182 31.37 1.85 -0.45
N SER A 183 32.30 2.73 -0.84
CA SER A 183 32.21 3.54 -2.08
C SER A 183 31.99 2.70 -3.35
N LYS A 184 32.52 1.47 -3.39
CA LYS A 184 32.43 0.54 -4.53
C LYS A 184 31.23 -0.41 -4.47
N LYS A 185 30.34 -0.27 -3.48
CA LYS A 185 29.14 -1.12 -3.39
C LYS A 185 28.14 -0.76 -4.48
N LYS A 186 27.33 -1.74 -4.90
CA LYS A 186 26.23 -1.52 -5.82
C LYS A 186 25.02 -1.03 -5.04
N PHE A 187 24.51 0.12 -5.43
CA PHE A 187 23.29 0.72 -4.89
C PHE A 187 22.19 0.70 -5.97
N SER A 188 20.93 0.78 -5.56
CA SER A 188 19.87 1.03 -6.55
C SER A 188 20.08 2.39 -7.23
N PHE A 189 19.37 2.64 -8.34
CA PHE A 189 19.51 3.90 -9.07
C PHE A 189 19.21 5.13 -8.18
N LYS A 190 18.09 5.10 -7.46
CA LYS A 190 17.69 6.15 -6.50
C LYS A 190 18.74 6.34 -5.40
N GLU A 191 19.18 5.25 -4.77
CA GLU A 191 20.18 5.33 -3.70
C GLU A 191 21.52 5.86 -4.21
N SER A 192 21.95 5.47 -5.42
CA SER A 192 23.21 5.95 -6.02
C SER A 192 23.21 7.46 -6.21
N LEU A 193 22.08 8.02 -6.66
CA LEU A 193 21.93 9.47 -6.88
C LEU A 193 21.94 10.28 -5.57
N ILE A 194 21.52 9.68 -4.46
CA ILE A 194 21.57 10.29 -3.13
C ILE A 194 22.98 10.14 -2.53
N ILE A 195 23.52 8.92 -2.56
CA ILE A 195 24.79 8.54 -1.92
C ILE A 195 25.99 9.26 -2.53
N GLN A 196 25.97 9.56 -3.84
CA GLN A 196 27.04 10.34 -4.48
C GLN A 196 27.24 11.73 -3.85
N PHE A 197 26.24 12.26 -3.12
CA PHE A 197 26.32 13.54 -2.41
C PHE A 197 26.49 13.37 -0.89
N CYS A 198 26.64 12.14 -0.39
CA CYS A 198 26.92 11.86 1.02
C CYS A 198 28.44 11.92 1.29
N ASP A 199 29.04 13.09 1.08
CA ASP A 199 30.47 13.36 1.19
C ASP A 199 30.88 14.09 2.48
N GLY A 200 29.93 14.34 3.38
CA GLY A 200 30.14 15.14 4.59
C GLY A 200 30.17 16.66 4.35
N GLU A 201 30.07 17.12 3.10
CA GLU A 201 30.01 18.54 2.77
C GLU A 201 28.58 19.02 2.59
N HIS A 202 27.73 18.22 1.94
CA HIS A 202 26.35 18.56 1.62
C HIS A 202 25.40 18.21 2.75
N SER A 203 24.48 19.13 3.08
CA SER A 203 23.39 18.86 4.02
C SER A 203 22.23 18.12 3.35
N ILE A 204 21.33 17.55 4.14
CA ILE A 204 20.15 16.81 3.63
C ILE A 204 19.31 17.66 2.66
N ASP A 205 19.08 18.94 2.96
CA ASP A 205 18.37 19.88 2.06
C ASP A 205 19.08 20.03 0.70
N VAL A 206 20.42 20.17 0.72
CA VAL A 206 21.20 20.30 -0.52
C VAL A 206 21.22 19.00 -1.31
N ILE A 207 21.30 17.85 -0.64
CA ILE A 207 21.23 16.53 -1.27
C ILE A 207 19.86 16.33 -1.92
N SER A 208 18.78 16.73 -1.25
CA SER A 208 17.42 16.69 -1.80
C SER A 208 17.34 17.51 -3.11
N LYS A 209 17.80 18.75 -3.08
CA LYS A 209 17.83 19.63 -4.27
C LYS A 209 18.67 19.07 -5.41
N LYS A 210 19.85 18.51 -5.12
CA LYS A 210 20.76 17.99 -6.17
C LYS A 210 20.33 16.64 -6.74
N SER A 211 19.75 15.77 -5.91
CA SER A 211 19.33 14.43 -6.33
C SER A 211 17.94 14.42 -6.96
N GLY A 212 17.12 15.45 -6.72
CA GLY A 212 15.74 15.53 -7.19
C GLY A 212 14.74 14.69 -6.38
N TYR A 213 15.18 14.13 -5.24
CA TYR A 213 14.34 13.36 -4.32
C TYR A 213 13.91 14.20 -3.11
N SER A 214 12.79 13.84 -2.49
CA SER A 214 12.28 14.54 -1.31
C SER A 214 13.23 14.42 -0.11
N GLU A 215 13.18 15.38 0.82
CA GLU A 215 13.98 15.30 2.06
C GLU A 215 13.71 14.02 2.86
N TYR A 216 12.46 13.54 2.84
CA TYR A 216 12.06 12.29 3.47
C TYR A 216 12.76 11.08 2.85
N ASP A 217 12.80 11.02 1.52
CA ASP A 217 13.51 9.95 0.79
C ASP A 217 15.01 9.95 1.09
N VAL A 218 15.62 11.14 1.15
CA VAL A 218 17.03 11.31 1.48
C VAL A 218 17.29 10.85 2.92
N GLN A 219 16.45 11.24 3.87
CA GLN A 219 16.56 10.81 5.26
C GLN A 219 16.42 9.30 5.42
N ASP A 220 15.46 8.68 4.75
CA ASP A 220 15.25 7.23 4.82
C ASP A 220 16.48 6.47 4.32
N VAL A 221 17.06 6.90 3.19
CA VAL A 221 18.33 6.34 2.67
C VAL A 221 19.47 6.54 3.67
N VAL A 222 19.62 7.74 4.23
CA VAL A 222 20.68 8.04 5.20
C VAL A 222 20.53 7.16 6.46
N LEU A 223 19.33 7.07 7.04
CA LEU A 223 19.04 6.26 8.21
C LEU A 223 19.26 4.77 7.94
N LYS A 224 18.85 4.29 6.76
CA LYS A 224 19.03 2.90 6.33
C LYS A 224 20.50 2.50 6.31
N TYR A 225 21.39 3.37 5.81
CA TYR A 225 22.82 3.07 5.72
C TYR A 225 23.61 3.47 6.97
N GLU A 226 23.11 4.39 7.79
CA GLU A 226 23.62 4.67 9.13
C GLU A 226 23.42 3.45 10.05
N LYS A 227 22.23 2.84 10.06
CA LYS A 227 21.94 1.60 10.82
C LYS A 227 22.86 0.43 10.43
N LYS A 228 23.36 0.43 9.19
CA LYS A 228 24.33 -0.57 8.69
C LYS A 228 25.78 -0.22 9.03
N GLY A 229 26.04 0.96 9.59
CA GLY A 229 27.38 1.48 9.86
C GLY A 229 28.15 1.93 8.61
N TRP A 230 27.44 2.25 7.52
CA TRP A 230 28.04 2.67 6.24
C TRP A 230 28.12 4.18 6.10
N LEU A 231 27.18 4.91 6.70
CA LEU A 231 27.14 6.36 6.77
C LEU A 231 27.37 6.83 8.21
N LYS A 232 27.99 8.01 8.34
CA LYS A 232 28.04 8.79 9.58
C LYS A 232 27.40 10.14 9.36
N LYS A 233 26.60 10.62 10.33
CA LYS A 233 26.07 11.99 10.31
C LYS A 233 27.07 12.94 10.95
N LEU A 234 27.51 13.93 10.19
CA LEU A 234 28.29 15.05 10.72
C LEU A 234 27.34 16.21 10.96
N VAL A 235 27.33 16.76 12.17
CA VAL A 235 26.52 17.93 12.51
C VAL A 235 27.43 19.16 12.43
N LYS A 236 27.16 20.04 11.47
CA LYS A 236 27.86 21.34 11.39
C LYS A 236 27.20 22.29 12.40
N LYS A 237 27.98 22.70 13.41
CA LYS A 237 27.61 23.77 14.34
C LYS A 237 27.66 25.12 13.65
#